data_AF-A0A533XLW2-F1
#
_entry.id   AF-A0A533XLW2-F1
#
_cell.length_a   1.000
_cell.length_b   1.000
_cell.length_c   1.000
_cell.angle_alpha   90.00
_cell.angle_beta   90.00
_cell.angle_gamma   90.00
#
_symmetry.space_group_name_H-M   'P 1'
#
loop_
_entity.id
_entity.type
_entity.pdbx_description
1 polymer ?
#
loop_
_entity_poly.entity_id
_entity_poly.type
_entity_poly.pdbx_seq_one_letter_code
_entity_poly.pdbx_strand_id
1 'polypeptide(L)'
;MCVVREQVHPRTREEHGRKHHERVFDCLYHIPNNTPTKNLSGNCGCFYRLPALSLESLESQLMKLILKVATKRRRTERPPPLLIEVFEETNGALIEEYGVFPFSYSVRRMLKGDAPIYGVRHDLSPRQLVALRRGVQQIAAELSPSSVEPLTFERLVEVLEQLAAKHLGESDLRGHTKELATLSAYEAIGMSRILALAMDKLVTEFYVDSVRSPAYLDHYKYGRCESAIFLTERERKAIETHLDTFRGYTLDYTLPSLKNDLDVGGNRLRVSLDLAPLSVNGFSLDVRRLSVATLSLVDLVECGMISEEAAGFVVAWLEAGMNVTITGETGTGKTTLLNALDEALDPRLRRIYIEDAVETKDLLDRGFHQMKIRVDPFERTNEAPRTKGVEII
;
A
#
# COMPACT_ATOMS: atom_id res chain seq x y z
N MET A 1 -3.47 -9.89 -23.15
CA MET A 1 -3.52 -11.13 -22.35
C MET A 1 -3.85 -12.26 -23.31
N CYS A 2 -3.03 -13.30 -23.39
CA CYS A 2 -3.18 -14.40 -24.35
C CYS A 2 -3.81 -15.59 -23.61
N VAL A 3 -5.02 -16.01 -23.99
CA VAL A 3 -5.63 -17.21 -23.42
C VAL A 3 -5.05 -18.41 -24.19
N VAL A 4 -3.98 -19.01 -23.66
CA VAL A 4 -3.37 -20.20 -24.25
C VAL A 4 -4.10 -21.42 -23.72
N ARG A 5 -4.81 -22.14 -24.60
CA ARG A 5 -5.41 -23.43 -24.29
C ARG A 5 -4.36 -24.52 -24.48
N GLU A 6 -3.99 -25.20 -23.41
CA GLU A 6 -3.14 -26.39 -23.47
C GLU A 6 -3.98 -27.57 -23.97
N GLN A 7 -3.86 -27.92 -25.25
CA GLN A 7 -4.41 -29.17 -25.78
C GLN A 7 -3.40 -30.29 -25.55
N VAL A 8 -3.76 -31.24 -24.68
CA VAL A 8 -3.02 -32.50 -24.53
C VAL A 8 -3.37 -33.39 -25.72
N HIS A 9 -2.40 -33.64 -26.60
CA HIS A 9 -2.45 -34.71 -27.59
C HIS A 9 -1.28 -35.68 -27.37
N PRO A 10 -1.51 -37.00 -27.49
CA PRO A 10 -0.49 -38.00 -27.23
C PRO A 10 0.53 -37.98 -28.37
N ARG A 11 1.79 -37.67 -28.07
CA ARG A 11 2.88 -37.77 -29.04
C ARG A 11 3.60 -39.11 -28.93
N THR A 12 3.62 -39.81 -30.05
CA THR A 12 4.46 -40.97 -30.37
C THR A 12 5.95 -40.57 -30.41
N ARG A 13 6.81 -41.53 -30.03
CA ARG A 13 8.28 -41.45 -30.04
C ARG A 13 8.84 -41.35 -31.46
N GLU A 14 9.96 -40.62 -31.62
CA GLU A 14 11.12 -41.02 -32.42
C GLU A 14 12.37 -40.19 -32.05
N GLU A 15 13.55 -40.80 -32.25
CA GLU A 15 14.87 -40.49 -31.67
C GLU A 15 15.84 -39.70 -32.59
N HIS A 16 17.04 -39.37 -32.04
CA HIS A 16 18.33 -38.93 -32.63
C HIS A 16 18.58 -37.41 -32.69
N GLY A 17 19.71 -36.81 -32.27
CA GLY A 17 20.97 -37.25 -31.65
C GLY A 17 22.08 -36.16 -31.74
N ARG A 18 22.99 -36.10 -30.73
CA ARG A 18 24.36 -35.47 -30.62
C ARG A 18 24.46 -33.92 -30.56
N LYS A 19 25.08 -33.24 -29.57
CA LYS A 19 26.40 -33.22 -28.84
C LYS A 19 27.36 -32.13 -29.35
N HIS A 20 27.75 -31.15 -28.50
CA HIS A 20 29.12 -30.98 -27.95
C HIS A 20 29.39 -29.68 -27.11
N HIS A 21 30.10 -29.89 -25.98
CA HIS A 21 31.17 -29.15 -25.25
C HIS A 21 31.09 -27.62 -24.98
N GLU A 22 31.04 -27.18 -23.71
CA GLU A 22 32.13 -26.96 -22.70
C GLU A 22 32.93 -25.66 -22.89
N ARG A 23 32.90 -24.77 -21.88
CA ARG A 23 34.04 -24.56 -20.96
C ARG A 23 33.73 -23.62 -19.79
N VAL A 24 34.20 -24.04 -18.62
CA VAL A 24 34.29 -23.39 -17.32
C VAL A 24 35.58 -22.55 -17.26
N PHE A 25 35.55 -21.43 -16.55
CA PHE A 25 36.77 -20.82 -15.98
C PHE A 25 36.48 -20.31 -14.56
N ASP A 26 37.24 -20.88 -13.62
CA ASP A 26 37.47 -20.43 -12.24
C ASP A 26 38.94 -19.99 -12.10
N CYS A 27 39.22 -19.26 -11.02
CA CYS A 27 40.52 -18.79 -10.45
C CYS A 27 40.79 -17.29 -10.67
N LEU A 28 41.37 -16.50 -9.75
CA LEU A 28 41.91 -16.69 -8.40
C LEU A 28 42.16 -15.29 -7.77
N TYR A 29 42.26 -15.23 -6.43
CA TYR A 29 42.61 -14.09 -5.56
C TYR A 29 43.85 -13.26 -5.95
N HIS A 30 43.86 -11.96 -5.61
CA HIS A 30 45.07 -11.24 -5.17
C HIS A 30 44.79 -10.02 -4.27
N ILE A 31 45.30 -10.08 -3.03
CA ILE A 31 45.50 -8.97 -2.08
C ILE A 31 46.92 -8.41 -2.26
N PRO A 32 47.16 -7.12 -2.00
CA PRO A 32 48.40 -6.73 -1.35
C PRO A 32 48.20 -5.78 -0.15
N ASN A 33 48.73 -6.20 1.01
CA ASN A 33 49.14 -5.35 2.12
C ASN A 33 50.47 -4.66 1.75
N ASN A 34 50.61 -3.35 2.01
CA ASN A 34 51.80 -2.78 2.67
C ASN A 34 51.67 -1.27 2.94
N THR A 35 51.70 -0.91 4.23
CA THR A 35 52.16 0.38 4.75
C THR A 35 53.69 0.50 4.62
N PRO A 36 54.22 1.73 4.49
CA PRO A 36 55.15 2.16 5.55
C PRO A 36 55.02 3.64 5.97
N THR A 37 55.41 3.83 7.23
CA THR A 37 55.65 5.05 8.01
C THR A 37 56.43 6.17 7.30
N LYS A 38 56.07 7.44 7.57
CA LYS A 38 57.02 8.56 7.67
C LYS A 38 56.52 9.68 8.58
N ASN A 39 57.33 9.97 9.58
CA ASN A 39 57.29 11.13 10.47
C ASN A 39 57.37 12.45 9.68
N LEU A 40 56.55 13.44 10.05
CA LEU A 40 56.88 14.86 9.94
C LEU A 40 56.34 15.60 11.17
N SER A 41 57.31 16.06 11.96
CA SER A 41 57.23 17.00 13.06
C SER A 41 56.75 18.39 12.62
N GLY A 42 55.88 19.03 13.40
CA GLY A 42 55.52 20.43 13.24
C GLY A 42 54.64 20.93 14.38
N ASN A 43 55.27 21.58 15.36
CA ASN A 43 54.67 22.19 16.55
C ASN A 43 53.53 23.19 16.24
N CYS A 44 52.43 23.07 16.97
CA CYS A 44 51.72 24.25 17.50
C CYS A 44 51.08 23.91 18.84
N GLY A 45 51.62 24.49 19.92
CA GLY A 45 51.12 24.31 21.27
C GLY A 45 49.90 25.18 21.55
N CYS A 46 48.89 24.57 22.16
CA CYS A 46 47.97 25.26 23.06
C CYS A 46 47.59 24.28 24.18
N PHE A 47 48.30 24.40 25.31
CA PHE A 47 47.96 23.74 26.56
C PHE A 47 46.69 24.37 27.13
N TYR A 48 45.57 23.65 27.09
CA TYR A 48 44.53 23.78 28.11
C TYR A 48 44.62 22.56 29.03
N ARG A 49 45.16 22.77 30.24
CA ARG A 49 45.04 21.81 31.35
C ARG A 49 43.58 21.74 31.75
N LEU A 50 42.88 20.69 31.32
CA LEU A 50 41.62 20.29 31.95
C LEU A 50 41.96 19.66 33.32
N PRO A 51 41.25 20.00 34.39
CA PRO A 51 41.43 19.34 35.68
C PRO A 51 41.09 17.86 35.53
N ALA A 52 41.96 16.99 36.04
CA ALA A 52 41.72 15.55 36.09
C ALA A 52 40.57 15.28 37.06
N LEU A 53 39.34 15.27 36.54
CA LEU A 53 38.20 14.66 37.20
C LEU A 53 38.39 13.14 37.10
N SER A 54 38.39 12.44 38.22
CA SER A 54 38.43 10.98 38.23
C SER A 54 37.27 10.41 37.41
N LEU A 55 37.49 9.31 36.70
CA LEU A 55 36.47 8.61 35.90
C LEU A 55 35.17 8.36 36.69
N GLU A 56 35.30 8.11 38.00
CA GLU A 56 34.17 7.96 38.93
C GLU A 56 33.29 9.22 39.07
N SER A 57 33.85 10.42 38.93
CA SER A 57 33.11 11.70 39.01
C SER A 57 32.29 11.97 37.76
N LEU A 58 32.78 11.57 36.58
CA LEU A 58 32.08 11.73 35.29
C LEU A 58 30.94 10.72 35.18
N GLU A 59 31.15 9.47 35.60
CA GLU A 59 30.08 8.46 35.66
C GLU A 59 28.98 8.84 36.65
N SER A 60 29.33 9.41 37.81
CA SER A 60 28.35 9.90 38.80
C SER A 60 27.53 11.09 38.28
N GLN A 61 28.14 12.02 37.54
CA GLN A 61 27.43 13.14 36.94
C GLN A 61 26.57 12.70 35.74
N LEU A 62 27.06 11.79 34.92
CA LEU A 62 26.29 11.20 33.81
C LEU A 62 25.11 10.39 34.35
N MET A 63 25.29 9.61 35.42
CA MET A 63 24.19 8.91 36.10
C MET A 63 23.20 9.86 36.74
N LYS A 64 23.63 10.96 37.36
CA LYS A 64 22.71 11.98 37.86
C LYS A 64 21.95 12.69 36.74
N LEU A 65 22.54 12.87 35.56
CA LEU A 65 21.88 13.44 34.38
C LEU A 65 20.89 12.45 33.77
N ILE A 66 21.28 11.19 33.62
CA ILE A 66 20.44 10.08 33.13
C ILE A 66 19.27 9.85 34.09
N LEU A 67 19.51 9.87 35.40
CA LEU A 67 18.46 9.84 36.42
C LEU A 67 17.62 11.12 36.39
N LYS A 68 18.16 12.32 36.16
CA LYS A 68 17.35 13.55 35.99
C LYS A 68 16.47 13.52 34.74
N VAL A 69 16.93 12.88 33.66
CA VAL A 69 16.16 12.67 32.42
C VAL A 69 15.12 11.56 32.64
N ALA A 70 15.47 10.48 33.35
CA ALA A 70 14.58 9.35 33.64
C ALA A 70 13.55 9.64 34.74
N THR A 71 13.87 10.51 35.70
CA THR A 71 13.02 10.90 36.85
C THR A 71 12.36 12.26 36.68
N LYS A 72 12.60 12.95 35.55
CA LYS A 72 11.62 13.92 35.05
C LYS A 72 10.35 13.09 34.89
N ARG A 73 9.49 13.10 35.91
CA ARG A 73 8.13 12.57 35.88
C ARG A 73 7.69 12.80 34.47
N ARG A 74 7.43 11.72 33.71
CA ARG A 74 6.73 11.84 32.43
C ARG A 74 5.59 12.78 32.78
N ARG A 75 5.68 14.04 32.33
CA ARG A 75 4.46 14.81 32.13
C ARG A 75 3.63 13.78 31.39
N THR A 76 2.45 13.50 31.90
CA THR A 76 1.46 12.77 31.12
C THR A 76 1.27 13.61 29.88
N GLU A 77 2.17 13.46 28.92
CA GLU A 77 2.05 13.97 27.57
C GLU A 77 0.72 13.39 27.19
N ARG A 78 -0.26 14.29 27.00
CA ARG A 78 -1.53 13.87 26.46
C ARG A 78 -1.15 13.01 25.25
N PRO A 79 -1.67 11.77 25.15
CA PRO A 79 -1.40 10.96 23.98
C PRO A 79 -1.65 11.84 22.76
N PRO A 80 -0.74 11.83 21.76
CA PRO A 80 -0.90 12.68 20.60
C PRO A 80 -2.33 12.53 20.07
N PRO A 81 -2.96 13.63 19.59
CA PRO A 81 -4.31 13.55 19.06
C PRO A 81 -4.37 12.43 18.02
N LEU A 82 -5.50 11.75 17.97
CA LEU A 82 -5.68 10.70 16.97
C LEU A 82 -5.59 11.34 15.58
N LEU A 83 -4.99 10.67 14.61
CA LEU A 83 -4.81 11.20 13.26
C LEU A 83 -6.16 11.55 12.61
N ILE A 84 -7.23 10.85 13.00
CA ILE A 84 -8.61 11.13 12.58
C ILE A 84 -9.20 12.43 13.14
N GLU A 85 -8.63 13.01 14.21
CA GLU A 85 -9.11 14.26 14.82
C GLU A 85 -8.59 15.51 14.07
N VAL A 86 -7.77 15.33 13.02
CA VAL A 86 -7.06 16.40 12.31
C VAL A 86 -7.54 16.53 10.85
N PHE A 87 -8.84 16.38 10.59
CA PHE A 87 -9.42 16.72 9.29
C PHE A 87 -9.95 18.15 9.32
N GLU A 88 -9.41 19.02 8.48
CA GLU A 88 -9.82 20.42 8.40
C GLU A 88 -11.15 20.55 7.65
N GLU A 89 -12.10 21.31 8.23
CA GLU A 89 -13.35 21.62 7.54
C GLU A 89 -13.08 22.55 6.36
N THR A 90 -13.49 22.11 5.17
CA THR A 90 -13.31 22.88 3.95
C THR A 90 -14.52 23.77 3.68
N ASN A 91 -14.26 25.05 3.41
CA ASN A 91 -15.29 26.03 3.08
C ASN A 91 -15.83 25.76 1.66
N GLY A 92 -17.15 25.65 1.52
CA GLY A 92 -17.80 25.42 0.22
C GLY A 92 -19.26 25.01 0.37
N ALA A 93 -20.02 25.14 -0.72
CA ALA A 93 -21.41 24.72 -0.77
C ALA A 93 -21.48 23.19 -0.85
N LEU A 94 -22.23 22.55 0.06
CA LEU A 94 -22.37 21.09 0.08
C LEU A 94 -23.09 20.60 -1.19
N ILE A 95 -22.49 19.62 -1.87
CA ILE A 95 -23.09 18.92 -3.03
C ILE A 95 -23.71 17.61 -2.55
N GLU A 96 -22.93 16.76 -1.88
CA GLU A 96 -23.36 15.45 -1.40
C GLU A 96 -22.66 15.14 -0.06
N GLU A 97 -23.37 14.51 0.87
CA GLU A 97 -22.81 13.95 2.11
C GLU A 97 -23.35 12.53 2.29
N TYR A 98 -22.46 11.60 2.60
CA TYR A 98 -22.78 10.19 2.81
C TYR A 98 -21.84 9.57 3.84
N GLY A 99 -22.22 8.44 4.43
CA GLY A 99 -21.48 7.83 5.54
C GLY A 99 -21.21 6.35 5.32
N VAL A 100 -20.00 5.94 5.69
CA VAL A 100 -19.62 4.54 5.90
C VAL A 100 -18.92 4.49 7.24
N PHE A 101 -19.62 4.06 8.30
CA PHE A 101 -19.08 4.04 9.66
C PHE A 101 -17.69 3.36 9.68
N PRO A 102 -16.65 3.96 10.30
CA PRO A 102 -16.68 5.10 11.23
C PRO A 102 -16.47 6.47 10.58
N PHE A 103 -16.66 6.61 9.26
CA PHE A 103 -16.39 7.83 8.51
C PHE A 103 -17.65 8.43 7.86
N SER A 104 -17.63 9.74 7.72
CA SER A 104 -18.57 10.53 6.93
C SER A 104 -17.82 11.33 5.89
N TYR A 105 -18.30 11.29 4.66
CA TYR A 105 -17.70 11.88 3.49
C TYR A 105 -18.58 13.00 2.95
N SER A 106 -17.95 14.07 2.47
CA SER A 106 -18.65 15.20 1.86
C SER A 106 -17.94 15.65 0.61
N VAL A 107 -18.72 15.97 -0.42
CA VAL A 107 -18.23 16.65 -1.62
C VAL A 107 -18.83 18.05 -1.65
N ARG A 108 -17.99 19.07 -1.79
CA ARG A 108 -18.36 20.48 -1.74
C ARG A 108 -17.92 21.19 -3.01
N ARG A 109 -18.70 22.18 -3.45
CA ARG A 109 -18.31 23.08 -4.54
C ARG A 109 -17.47 24.22 -3.97
N MET A 110 -16.33 24.47 -4.61
CA MET A 110 -15.53 25.67 -4.38
C MET A 110 -16.31 26.94 -4.75
N LEU A 111 -16.08 28.02 -3.99
CA LEU A 111 -16.54 29.36 -4.39
C LEU A 111 -15.66 29.95 -5.50
N LYS A 112 -14.40 29.49 -5.62
CA LYS A 112 -13.43 29.85 -6.66
C LYS A 112 -12.60 28.62 -7.05
N GLY A 113 -12.64 28.23 -8.32
CA GLY A 113 -11.99 27.03 -8.84
C GLY A 113 -13.01 26.04 -9.43
N ASP A 114 -12.55 25.18 -10.34
CA ASP A 114 -13.42 24.24 -11.06
C ASP A 114 -13.50 22.86 -10.38
N ALA A 115 -12.50 22.49 -9.57
CA ALA A 115 -12.45 21.19 -8.91
C ALA A 115 -13.34 21.15 -7.64
N PRO A 116 -14.17 20.12 -7.45
CA PRO A 116 -14.87 19.89 -6.20
C PRO A 116 -13.89 19.55 -5.07
N ILE A 117 -14.26 19.89 -3.83
CA ILE A 117 -13.50 19.55 -2.63
C ILE A 117 -14.11 18.31 -1.98
N TYR A 118 -13.28 17.31 -1.81
CA TYR A 118 -13.56 16.13 -1.00
C TYR A 118 -13.15 16.38 0.46
N GLY A 119 -14.03 15.99 1.38
CA GLY A 119 -13.79 16.02 2.81
C GLY A 119 -14.18 14.71 3.46
N VAL A 120 -13.44 14.31 4.49
CA VAL A 120 -13.74 13.15 5.33
C VAL A 120 -13.67 13.57 6.79
N ARG A 121 -14.60 13.07 7.60
CA ARG A 121 -14.66 13.24 9.06
C ARG A 121 -14.98 11.90 9.70
N HIS A 122 -14.71 11.74 11.00
CA HIS A 122 -15.17 10.56 11.73
C HIS A 122 -16.59 10.75 12.27
N ASP A 123 -17.38 9.68 12.28
CA ASP A 123 -18.74 9.63 12.88
C ASP A 123 -18.73 8.91 14.23
N LEU A 124 -17.79 9.29 15.09
CA LEU A 124 -17.58 8.69 16.40
C LEU A 124 -18.19 9.55 17.51
N SER A 125 -19.00 8.93 18.36
CA SER A 125 -19.44 9.55 19.61
C SER A 125 -18.27 9.74 20.58
N PRO A 126 -18.38 10.67 21.56
CA PRO A 126 -17.33 10.87 22.57
C PRO A 126 -16.94 9.59 23.33
N ARG A 127 -17.91 8.68 23.57
CA ARG A 127 -17.63 7.38 24.22
C ARG A 127 -16.82 6.46 23.31
N GLN A 128 -17.16 6.41 22.01
CA GLN A 128 -16.41 5.62 21.03
C GLN A 128 -14.99 6.17 20.83
N LEU A 129 -14.79 7.49 20.85
CA LEU A 129 -13.45 8.08 20.82
C LEU A 129 -12.62 7.69 22.05
N VAL A 130 -13.21 7.67 23.24
CA VAL A 130 -12.53 7.19 24.46
C VAL A 130 -12.18 5.71 24.34
N ALA A 131 -13.09 4.88 23.82
CA ALA A 131 -12.84 3.46 23.58
C ALA A 131 -11.72 3.23 22.55
N LEU A 132 -11.73 3.96 21.44
CA LEU A 132 -10.70 3.94 20.41
C LEU A 132 -9.32 4.29 20.99
N ARG A 133 -9.23 5.38 21.77
CA ARG A 133 -7.99 5.79 22.44
C ARG A 133 -7.48 4.69 23.39
N ARG A 134 -8.37 4.03 24.12
CA ARG A 134 -8.01 2.89 24.98
C ARG A 134 -7.47 1.72 24.16
N GLY A 135 -8.15 1.36 23.07
CA GLY A 135 -7.70 0.30 22.15
C GLY A 135 -6.29 0.55 21.62
N VAL A 136 -6.04 1.74 21.08
CA VAL A 136 -4.71 2.16 20.59
C VAL A 136 -3.64 2.10 21.68
N GLN A 137 -3.95 2.53 22.90
CA GLN A 137 -3.00 2.49 24.02
C GLN A 137 -2.66 1.06 24.45
N GLN A 138 -3.64 0.14 24.45
CA GLN A 138 -3.40 -1.25 24.81
C GLN A 138 -2.61 -2.00 23.75
N ILE A 139 -2.89 -1.75 22.47
CA ILE A 139 -2.08 -2.24 21.37
C ILE A 139 -0.60 -1.87 21.58
N ALA A 140 -0.33 -0.58 21.88
CA ALA A 140 1.02 -0.11 22.12
C ALA A 140 1.70 -0.70 23.38
N ALA A 141 0.90 -1.14 24.37
CA ALA A 141 1.42 -1.75 25.60
C ALA A 141 1.72 -3.25 25.45
N GLU A 142 0.93 -3.96 24.63
CA GLU A 142 1.06 -5.40 24.42
C GLU A 142 1.96 -5.78 23.23
N LEU A 143 2.18 -4.86 22.27
CA LEU A 143 3.15 -5.04 21.20
C LEU A 143 4.57 -5.09 21.75
N SER A 144 5.08 -6.29 22.00
CA SER A 144 6.52 -6.52 22.17
C SER A 144 7.16 -6.80 20.81
N PRO A 145 8.36 -6.25 20.50
CA PRO A 145 9.08 -6.55 19.25
C PRO A 145 9.33 -8.05 19.00
N SER A 146 9.28 -8.86 20.06
CA SER A 146 9.51 -10.31 20.06
C SER A 146 8.24 -11.15 19.88
N SER A 147 7.04 -10.56 19.92
CA SER A 147 5.77 -11.32 19.96
C SER A 147 5.04 -11.42 18.64
N VAL A 148 5.53 -10.77 17.58
CA VAL A 148 4.88 -10.79 16.26
C VAL A 148 5.96 -10.94 15.20
N GLU A 149 6.03 -12.11 14.57
CA GLU A 149 6.61 -12.27 13.23
C GLU A 149 5.43 -12.30 12.25
N PRO A 150 4.84 -11.15 11.87
CA PRO A 150 3.80 -11.17 10.87
C PRO A 150 4.45 -11.52 9.54
N LEU A 151 4.04 -12.63 8.93
CA LEU A 151 4.51 -13.03 7.61
C LEU A 151 3.97 -12.08 6.51
N THR A 152 2.88 -11.35 6.77
CA THR A 152 2.25 -10.39 5.85
C THR A 152 1.61 -9.20 6.57
N PHE A 153 1.33 -8.11 5.84
CA PHE A 153 0.65 -6.90 6.34
C PHE A 153 -0.74 -7.22 6.88
N GLU A 154 -1.49 -8.05 6.16
CA GLU A 154 -2.84 -8.47 6.52
C GLU A 154 -2.82 -9.20 7.87
N ARG A 155 -1.83 -10.08 8.07
CA ARG A 155 -1.70 -10.81 9.32
C ARG A 155 -1.36 -9.90 10.50
N LEU A 156 -0.54 -8.86 10.27
CA LEU A 156 -0.28 -7.83 11.27
C LEU A 156 -1.60 -7.15 11.66
N VAL A 157 -2.37 -6.65 10.69
CA VAL A 157 -3.65 -5.96 10.95
C VAL A 157 -4.62 -6.86 11.71
N GLU A 158 -4.80 -8.12 11.30
CA GLU A 158 -5.68 -9.08 11.99
C GLU A 158 -5.32 -9.25 13.47
N VAL A 159 -4.04 -9.37 13.80
CA VAL A 159 -3.58 -9.50 15.20
C VAL A 159 -3.91 -8.23 15.98
N LEU A 160 -3.67 -7.06 15.39
CA LEU A 160 -3.97 -5.78 16.03
C LEU A 160 -5.46 -5.56 16.25
N GLU A 161 -6.30 -5.99 15.30
CA GLU A 161 -7.76 -5.95 15.43
C GLU A 161 -8.25 -6.85 16.57
N GLN A 162 -7.70 -8.06 16.70
CA GLN A 162 -8.02 -8.98 17.80
C GLN A 162 -7.62 -8.40 19.16
N LEU A 163 -6.44 -7.80 19.24
CA LEU A 163 -5.97 -7.11 20.46
C LEU A 163 -6.87 -5.92 20.79
N ALA A 164 -7.24 -5.10 19.80
CA ALA A 164 -8.16 -3.99 19.99
C ALA A 164 -9.51 -4.48 20.51
N ALA A 165 -10.11 -5.48 19.86
CA ALA A 165 -11.43 -6.02 20.18
C ALA A 165 -11.53 -6.54 21.62
N LYS A 166 -10.47 -7.15 22.16
CA LYS A 166 -10.41 -7.63 23.55
C LYS A 166 -10.57 -6.49 24.58
N HIS A 167 -10.13 -5.28 24.24
CA HIS A 167 -10.10 -4.13 25.13
C HIS A 167 -11.20 -3.10 24.86
N LEU A 168 -11.95 -3.28 23.77
CA LEU A 168 -13.17 -2.52 23.48
C LEU A 168 -14.32 -3.14 24.29
N GLY A 169 -14.79 -2.45 25.32
CA GLY A 169 -15.87 -2.94 26.18
C GLY A 169 -17.24 -2.94 25.50
N GLU A 170 -18.02 -4.01 25.68
CA GLU A 170 -19.32 -4.22 24.98
C GLU A 170 -20.33 -3.08 25.15
N SER A 171 -20.32 -2.38 26.29
CA SER A 171 -21.26 -1.31 26.61
C SER A 171 -21.05 0.00 25.82
N ASP A 172 -19.89 0.20 25.19
CA ASP A 172 -19.51 1.48 24.57
C ASP A 172 -19.71 1.53 23.03
N LEU A 173 -20.10 0.42 22.40
CA LEU A 173 -19.82 0.21 20.96
C LEU A 173 -21.05 0.21 20.04
N ARG A 174 -22.28 0.14 20.56
CA ARG A 174 -23.54 0.06 19.76
C ARG A 174 -23.51 -0.98 18.61
N GLY A 175 -22.74 -2.06 18.75
CA GLY A 175 -22.58 -3.07 17.70
C GLY A 175 -21.48 -2.80 16.68
N HIS A 176 -20.75 -1.69 16.78
CA HIS A 176 -19.65 -1.31 15.88
C HIS A 176 -18.27 -1.75 16.39
N THR A 177 -18.20 -2.88 17.10
CA THR A 177 -16.95 -3.37 17.70
C THR A 177 -15.89 -3.64 16.65
N LYS A 178 -16.29 -4.22 15.50
CA LYS A 178 -15.38 -4.59 14.42
C LYS A 178 -14.76 -3.35 13.79
N GLU A 179 -15.59 -2.38 13.40
CA GLU A 179 -15.15 -1.14 12.75
C GLU A 179 -14.24 -0.31 13.65
N LEU A 180 -14.54 -0.27 14.96
CA LEU A 180 -13.68 0.39 15.95
C LEU A 180 -12.39 -0.37 16.22
N ALA A 181 -12.41 -1.70 16.18
CA ALA A 181 -11.19 -2.51 16.28
C ALA A 181 -10.28 -2.29 15.06
N THR A 182 -10.85 -2.32 13.84
CA THR A 182 -10.15 -1.96 12.61
C THR A 182 -9.56 -0.56 12.70
N LEU A 183 -10.36 0.45 13.05
CA LEU A 183 -9.85 1.81 13.19
C LEU A 183 -8.74 1.92 14.24
N SER A 184 -8.86 1.21 15.38
CA SER A 184 -7.81 1.17 16.42
C SER A 184 -6.51 0.59 15.89
N ALA A 185 -6.59 -0.51 15.13
CA ALA A 185 -5.43 -1.16 14.52
C ALA A 185 -4.72 -0.21 13.55
N TYR A 186 -5.45 0.39 12.61
CA TYR A 186 -4.88 1.33 11.63
C TYR A 186 -4.34 2.60 12.28
N GLU A 187 -4.98 3.12 13.32
CA GLU A 187 -4.49 4.27 14.09
C GLU A 187 -3.21 3.96 14.87
N ALA A 188 -3.09 2.74 15.43
CA ALA A 188 -1.89 2.30 16.14
C ALA A 188 -0.68 2.24 15.20
N ILE A 189 -0.87 1.71 13.98
CA ILE A 189 0.20 1.60 12.98
C ILE A 189 0.41 2.87 12.15
N GLY A 190 -0.41 3.92 12.34
CA GLY A 190 -0.25 5.21 11.66
C GLY A 190 -0.79 5.25 10.22
N MET A 191 -1.83 4.49 9.93
CA MET A 191 -2.45 4.37 8.59
C MET A 191 -3.97 4.69 8.60
N SER A 192 -4.50 5.36 9.63
CA SER A 192 -5.94 5.62 9.75
C SER A 192 -6.52 6.57 8.69
N ARG A 193 -5.75 7.53 8.16
CA ARG A 193 -6.21 8.36 7.03
C ARG A 193 -6.22 7.60 5.70
N ILE A 194 -5.26 6.70 5.50
CA ILE A 194 -5.26 5.76 4.37
C ILE A 194 -6.50 4.86 4.47
N LEU A 195 -6.81 4.35 5.66
CA LEU A 195 -8.07 3.62 5.90
C LEU A 195 -9.29 4.49 5.56
N ALA A 196 -9.32 5.76 5.99
CA ALA A 196 -10.45 6.65 5.73
C ALA A 196 -10.73 6.83 4.22
N LEU A 197 -9.68 7.01 3.42
CA LEU A 197 -9.77 7.09 1.96
C LEU A 197 -10.11 5.72 1.33
N ALA A 198 -9.56 4.63 1.85
CA ALA A 198 -9.81 3.27 1.37
C ALA A 198 -11.24 2.79 1.61
N MET A 199 -11.89 3.25 2.68
CA MET A 199 -13.26 2.87 3.05
C MET A 199 -14.32 3.51 2.14
N ASP A 200 -14.00 4.61 1.45
CA ASP A 200 -14.90 5.21 0.47
C ASP A 200 -14.81 4.50 -0.88
N LYS A 201 -15.82 3.67 -1.18
CA LYS A 201 -15.90 2.93 -2.45
C LYS A 201 -16.05 3.82 -3.68
N LEU A 202 -16.43 5.09 -3.52
CA LEU A 202 -16.52 6.04 -4.62
C LEU A 202 -15.16 6.67 -4.95
N VAL A 203 -14.16 6.55 -4.07
CA VAL A 203 -12.77 6.93 -4.40
C VAL A 203 -12.11 5.79 -5.18
N THR A 204 -11.72 6.07 -6.42
CA THR A 204 -11.04 5.12 -7.30
C THR A 204 -9.52 5.18 -7.16
N GLU A 205 -8.98 6.39 -6.96
CA GLU A 205 -7.54 6.65 -6.87
C GLU A 205 -7.29 7.89 -6.02
N PHE A 206 -6.21 7.92 -5.24
CA PHE A 206 -5.78 9.10 -4.50
C PHE A 206 -4.26 9.24 -4.50
N TYR A 207 -3.82 10.49 -4.43
CA TYR A 207 -2.46 10.90 -4.70
C TYR A 207 -1.96 11.83 -3.60
N VAL A 208 -0.69 11.71 -3.26
CA VAL A 208 0.02 12.64 -2.38
C VAL A 208 1.38 12.91 -2.99
N ASP A 209 1.52 14.02 -3.70
CA ASP A 209 2.77 14.38 -4.40
C ASP A 209 3.90 14.77 -3.42
N SER A 210 3.54 15.21 -2.22
CA SER A 210 4.46 15.58 -1.14
C SER A 210 3.73 15.63 0.20
N VAL A 211 4.45 15.40 1.30
CA VAL A 211 3.95 15.70 2.67
C VAL A 211 3.69 17.20 2.90
N ARG A 212 4.14 18.06 1.98
CA ARG A 212 3.91 19.52 1.99
C ARG A 212 2.67 19.94 1.21
N SER A 213 2.03 19.03 0.49
CA SER A 213 0.84 19.28 -0.32
C SER A 213 -0.33 18.41 0.18
N PRO A 214 -1.57 18.87 0.04
CA PRO A 214 -2.71 18.02 0.38
C PRO A 214 -2.85 16.87 -0.63
N ALA A 215 -3.52 15.82 -0.20
CA ALA A 215 -3.95 14.76 -1.09
C ALA A 215 -5.01 15.28 -2.08
N TYR A 216 -5.07 14.66 -3.25
CA TYR A 216 -6.17 14.82 -4.21
C TYR A 216 -6.59 13.44 -4.70
N LEU A 217 -7.81 13.32 -5.22
CA LEU A 217 -8.39 12.01 -5.52
C LEU A 217 -9.35 12.02 -6.70
N ASP A 218 -9.64 10.84 -7.24
CA ASP A 218 -10.62 10.62 -8.29
C ASP A 218 -11.84 9.99 -7.65
N HIS A 219 -12.94 10.72 -7.74
CA HIS A 219 -14.23 10.28 -7.25
C HIS A 219 -15.07 9.82 -8.44
N TYR A 220 -15.62 8.62 -8.35
CA TYR A 220 -16.39 7.96 -9.41
C TYR A 220 -17.46 8.86 -10.03
N LYS A 221 -18.17 9.65 -9.22
CA LYS A 221 -19.21 10.58 -9.69
C LYS A 221 -18.72 11.97 -10.10
N TYR A 222 -17.62 12.45 -9.51
CA TYR A 222 -17.26 13.88 -9.54
C TYR A 222 -15.91 14.14 -10.24
N GLY A 223 -15.22 13.09 -10.67
CA GLY A 223 -13.89 13.17 -11.24
C GLY A 223 -12.87 13.64 -10.20
N ARG A 224 -11.89 14.42 -10.67
CA ARG A 224 -10.80 14.94 -9.85
C ARG A 224 -11.33 15.86 -8.76
N CYS A 225 -11.11 15.48 -7.50
CA CYS A 225 -11.41 16.28 -6.31
C CYS A 225 -10.12 16.72 -5.61
N GLU A 226 -10.09 17.97 -5.15
CA GLU A 226 -9.09 18.44 -4.19
C GLU A 226 -9.48 18.02 -2.77
N SER A 227 -8.55 18.02 -1.83
CA SER A 227 -8.86 17.79 -0.40
C SER A 227 -8.03 18.69 0.51
N ALA A 228 -8.34 18.70 1.80
CA ALA A 228 -7.51 19.31 2.85
C ALA A 228 -6.73 18.25 3.67
N ILE A 229 -6.47 17.08 3.09
CA ILE A 229 -5.86 15.96 3.79
C ILE A 229 -4.34 16.01 3.59
N PHE A 230 -3.60 16.45 4.60
CA PHE A 230 -2.13 16.44 4.60
C PHE A 230 -1.60 15.25 5.38
N LEU A 231 -0.74 14.42 4.79
CA LEU A 231 -0.06 13.37 5.55
C LEU A 231 0.94 13.95 6.55
N THR A 232 0.92 13.43 7.77
CA THR A 232 1.91 13.75 8.80
C THR A 232 3.20 12.98 8.59
N GLU A 233 4.31 13.46 9.18
CA GLU A 233 5.58 12.73 9.17
C GLU A 233 5.48 11.35 9.86
N ARG A 234 4.55 11.19 10.81
CA ARG A 234 4.27 9.89 11.44
C ARG A 234 3.64 8.91 10.42
N GLU A 235 2.64 9.38 9.67
CA GLU A 235 1.98 8.58 8.64
C GLU A 235 2.92 8.23 7.50
N ARG A 236 3.73 9.20 7.07
CA ARG A 236 4.79 9.00 6.09
C ARG A 236 5.70 7.82 6.47
N LYS A 237 6.28 7.85 7.67
CA LYS A 237 7.18 6.79 8.16
C LYS A 237 6.47 5.44 8.32
N ALA A 238 5.21 5.47 8.76
CA ALA A 238 4.40 4.26 8.84
C ALA A 238 4.21 3.63 7.45
N ILE A 239 3.80 4.42 6.46
CA ILE A 239 3.62 3.96 5.07
C ILE A 239 4.92 3.40 4.51
N GLU A 240 6.05 4.12 4.67
CA GLU A 240 7.38 3.62 4.28
C GLU A 240 7.68 2.26 4.92
N THR A 241 7.54 2.15 6.25
CA THR A 241 7.86 0.92 7.02
C THR A 241 6.98 -0.26 6.61
N HIS A 242 5.66 -0.06 6.53
CA HIS A 242 4.72 -1.15 6.26
C HIS A 242 4.75 -1.59 4.80
N LEU A 243 5.05 -0.70 3.87
CA LEU A 243 5.26 -1.09 2.48
C LEU A 243 6.56 -1.88 2.27
N ASP A 244 7.60 -1.53 3.02
CA ASP A 244 8.93 -2.15 2.97
C ASP A 244 8.94 -3.58 3.56
N THR A 245 8.33 -3.73 4.74
CA THR A 245 8.45 -4.94 5.57
C THR A 245 7.95 -6.20 4.86
N PHE A 246 6.98 -6.10 3.96
CA PHE A 246 6.27 -7.27 3.40
C PHE A 246 6.61 -7.59 1.93
N ARG A 247 7.65 -6.94 1.36
CA ARG A 247 8.05 -7.12 -0.05
C ARG A 247 9.43 -7.75 -0.25
N GLY A 248 10.18 -8.00 0.82
CA GLY A 248 11.47 -8.71 0.77
C GLY A 248 12.67 -7.89 0.25
N TYR A 249 12.51 -6.59 0.03
CA TYR A 249 13.59 -5.65 -0.32
C TYR A 249 13.36 -4.32 0.42
N THR A 250 14.45 -3.63 0.74
CA THR A 250 14.44 -2.37 1.50
C THR A 250 14.47 -1.15 0.58
N LEU A 251 13.56 -0.20 0.80
CA LEU A 251 13.56 1.13 0.20
C LEU A 251 14.82 1.87 0.62
N ASP A 252 15.67 2.17 -0.36
CA ASP A 252 16.89 2.94 -0.14
C ASP A 252 17.13 3.93 -1.28
N TYR A 253 18.26 4.64 -1.22
CA TYR A 253 18.61 5.66 -2.21
C TYR A 253 18.84 5.09 -3.62
N THR A 254 19.21 3.80 -3.72
CA THR A 254 19.45 3.09 -5.00
C THR A 254 18.18 2.47 -5.57
N LEU A 255 17.23 2.10 -4.71
CA LEU A 255 15.91 1.58 -5.04
C LEU A 255 14.80 2.47 -4.45
N PRO A 256 14.67 3.73 -4.90
CA PRO A 256 13.78 4.71 -4.26
C PRO A 256 12.31 4.59 -4.68
N SER A 257 11.92 3.50 -5.36
CA SER A 257 10.54 3.27 -5.82
C SER A 257 10.07 1.89 -5.42
N LEU A 258 8.87 1.82 -4.85
CA LEU A 258 8.23 0.59 -4.42
C LEU A 258 6.79 0.58 -4.89
N LYS A 259 6.38 -0.55 -5.47
CA LYS A 259 4.99 -0.82 -5.85
C LYS A 259 4.53 -2.08 -5.14
N ASN A 260 3.42 -2.00 -4.42
CA ASN A 260 2.87 -3.13 -3.67
C ASN A 260 1.34 -3.16 -3.70
N ASP A 261 0.75 -4.34 -3.51
CA ASP A 261 -0.67 -4.47 -3.28
C ASP A 261 -0.89 -4.69 -1.77
N LEU A 262 -1.80 -3.93 -1.15
CA LEU A 262 -2.18 -4.05 0.26
C LEU A 262 -3.69 -4.23 0.38
N ASP A 263 -4.14 -5.04 1.33
CA ASP A 263 -5.54 -5.01 1.77
C ASP A 263 -5.72 -4.00 2.92
N VAL A 264 -6.51 -2.95 2.69
CA VAL A 264 -6.79 -1.89 3.65
C VAL A 264 -8.29 -1.88 3.99
N GLY A 265 -8.63 -2.35 5.19
CA GLY A 265 -10.02 -2.38 5.66
C GLY A 265 -10.94 -3.27 4.80
N GLY A 266 -10.41 -4.34 4.21
CA GLY A 266 -11.14 -5.21 3.27
C GLY A 266 -11.18 -4.68 1.84
N ASN A 267 -10.35 -3.67 1.51
CA ASN A 267 -10.26 -3.08 0.19
C ASN A 267 -8.84 -3.27 -0.36
N ARG A 268 -8.73 -3.93 -1.50
CA ARG A 268 -7.45 -4.14 -2.17
C ARG A 268 -7.00 -2.87 -2.87
N LEU A 269 -5.84 -2.39 -2.49
CA LEU A 269 -5.21 -1.18 -3.01
C LEU A 269 -3.86 -1.54 -3.62
N ARG A 270 -3.56 -0.95 -4.76
CA ARG A 270 -2.22 -0.89 -5.33
C ARG A 270 -1.59 0.43 -4.92
N VAL A 271 -0.46 0.34 -4.25
CA VAL A 271 0.27 1.47 -3.69
C VAL A 271 1.61 1.59 -4.40
N SER A 272 1.87 2.75 -4.98
CA SER A 272 3.18 3.13 -5.52
C SER A 272 3.77 4.23 -4.63
N LEU A 273 4.97 4.01 -4.13
CA LEU A 273 5.70 4.92 -3.25
C LEU A 273 7.03 5.26 -3.90
N ASP A 274 7.25 6.56 -4.13
CA ASP A 274 8.51 7.10 -4.64
C ASP A 274 9.16 8.01 -3.59
N LEU A 275 10.46 7.86 -3.40
CA LEU A 275 11.30 8.63 -2.47
C LEU A 275 12.39 9.41 -3.21
N ALA A 276 13.06 10.31 -2.49
CA ALA A 276 14.27 10.96 -3.01
C ALA A 276 15.38 9.90 -3.22
N PRO A 277 16.17 9.97 -4.30
CA PRO A 277 16.31 11.10 -5.23
C PRO A 277 15.36 11.04 -6.43
N LEU A 278 14.58 9.97 -6.61
CA LEU A 278 13.68 9.81 -7.75
C LEU A 278 12.57 10.86 -7.76
N SER A 279 11.95 11.06 -6.60
CA SER A 279 11.02 12.17 -6.38
C SER A 279 11.76 13.35 -5.79
N VAL A 280 11.89 14.42 -6.60
CA VAL A 280 12.60 15.66 -6.23
C VAL A 280 11.99 16.32 -4.99
N ASN A 281 10.67 16.18 -4.81
CA ASN A 281 9.95 16.74 -3.68
C ASN A 281 9.92 15.81 -2.45
N GLY A 282 10.62 14.67 -2.50
CA GLY A 282 10.70 13.69 -1.42
C GLY A 282 9.63 12.61 -1.55
N PHE A 283 8.90 12.33 -0.47
CA PHE A 283 7.84 11.31 -0.47
C PHE A 283 6.73 11.64 -1.49
N SER A 284 6.42 10.70 -2.36
CA SER A 284 5.26 10.73 -3.25
C SER A 284 4.52 9.39 -3.17
N LEU A 285 3.19 9.45 -3.10
CA LEU A 285 2.33 8.28 -2.95
C LEU A 285 1.21 8.31 -3.98
N ASP A 286 1.05 7.21 -4.68
CA ASP A 286 -0.06 6.92 -5.58
C ASP A 286 -0.78 5.68 -5.06
N VAL A 287 -2.10 5.76 -4.88
CA VAL A 287 -2.89 4.64 -4.39
C VAL A 287 -4.12 4.45 -5.27
N ARG A 288 -4.14 3.32 -5.96
CA ARG A 288 -5.22 2.91 -6.84
C ARG A 288 -6.02 1.77 -6.22
N ARG A 289 -7.34 1.91 -6.19
CA ARG A 289 -8.24 0.82 -5.81
C ARG A 289 -8.22 -0.27 -6.89
N LEU A 290 -7.92 -1.50 -6.48
CA LEU A 290 -8.10 -2.68 -7.31
C LEU A 290 -9.54 -3.16 -7.15
N SER A 291 -10.47 -2.52 -7.86
CA SER A 291 -11.87 -2.94 -7.87
C SER A 291 -12.01 -4.21 -8.70
N VAL A 292 -12.45 -5.30 -8.07
CA VAL A 292 -12.97 -6.45 -8.81
C VAL A 292 -14.27 -6.00 -9.47
N ALA A 293 -14.32 -6.06 -10.80
CA ALA A 293 -15.52 -5.73 -11.55
C ALA A 293 -16.69 -6.58 -11.04
N THR A 294 -17.80 -5.95 -10.65
CA THR A 294 -19.01 -6.68 -10.22
C THR A 294 -19.97 -6.91 -11.37
N LEU A 295 -19.93 -6.06 -12.40
CA LEU A 295 -20.84 -6.12 -13.55
C LEU A 295 -20.71 -7.46 -14.28
N SER A 296 -21.86 -8.09 -14.52
CA SER A 296 -22.03 -9.22 -15.41
C SER A 296 -22.12 -8.77 -16.86
N LEU A 297 -22.03 -9.69 -17.81
CA LEU A 297 -22.20 -9.36 -19.23
C LEU A 297 -23.60 -8.77 -19.51
N VAL A 298 -24.62 -9.20 -18.77
CA VAL A 298 -25.98 -8.66 -18.85
C VAL A 298 -25.99 -7.20 -18.40
N ASP A 299 -25.37 -6.88 -17.26
CA ASP A 299 -25.30 -5.50 -16.77
C ASP A 299 -24.58 -4.57 -17.78
N LEU A 300 -23.57 -5.08 -18.49
CA LEU A 300 -22.85 -4.32 -19.52
C LEU A 300 -23.71 -4.06 -20.77
N VAL A 301 -24.58 -4.99 -21.13
CA VAL A 301 -25.56 -4.78 -22.21
C VAL A 301 -26.62 -3.77 -21.78
N GLU A 302 -27.17 -3.92 -20.57
CA GLU A 302 -28.20 -3.04 -20.03
C GLU A 302 -27.71 -1.59 -19.87
N CYS A 303 -26.45 -1.37 -19.46
CA CYS A 303 -25.86 -0.04 -19.37
C CYS A 303 -25.36 0.52 -20.71
N GLY A 304 -25.48 -0.24 -21.79
CA GLY A 304 -25.09 0.18 -23.15
C GLY A 304 -23.59 0.20 -23.40
N MET A 305 -22.78 -0.47 -22.58
CA MET A 305 -21.33 -0.58 -22.79
C MET A 305 -20.98 -1.48 -23.98
N ILE A 306 -21.80 -2.50 -24.24
CA ILE A 306 -21.69 -3.40 -25.39
C ILE A 306 -23.11 -3.73 -25.90
N SER A 307 -23.31 -3.86 -27.21
CA SER A 307 -24.62 -4.28 -27.73
C SER A 307 -24.85 -5.77 -27.48
N GLU A 308 -26.11 -6.20 -27.43
CA GLU A 308 -26.47 -7.61 -27.26
C GLU A 308 -25.85 -8.49 -28.37
N GLU A 309 -25.89 -8.00 -29.62
CA GLU A 309 -25.33 -8.73 -30.77
C GLU A 309 -23.81 -8.85 -30.68
N ALA A 310 -23.12 -7.79 -30.26
CA ALA A 310 -21.68 -7.79 -30.07
C ALA A 310 -21.27 -8.72 -28.91
N ALA A 311 -22.01 -8.70 -27.81
CA ALA A 311 -21.79 -9.59 -26.68
C ALA A 311 -21.95 -11.07 -27.09
N GLY A 312 -23.06 -11.41 -27.77
CA GLY A 312 -23.30 -12.77 -28.26
C GLY A 312 -22.25 -13.24 -29.26
N PHE A 313 -21.82 -12.35 -30.17
CA PHE A 313 -20.76 -12.65 -31.13
C PHE A 313 -19.43 -12.96 -30.44
N VAL A 314 -19.00 -12.14 -29.48
CA VAL A 314 -17.72 -12.34 -28.78
C VAL A 314 -17.75 -13.60 -27.93
N VAL A 315 -18.87 -13.89 -27.24
CA VAL A 315 -19.03 -15.13 -26.46
C VAL A 315 -18.91 -16.36 -27.36
N ALA A 316 -19.64 -16.41 -28.49
CA ALA A 316 -19.54 -17.51 -29.43
C ALA A 316 -18.11 -17.70 -29.97
N TRP A 317 -17.38 -16.60 -30.16
CA TRP A 317 -16.00 -16.65 -30.65
C TRP A 317 -15.03 -17.23 -29.61
N LEU A 318 -15.20 -16.84 -28.34
CA LEU A 318 -14.45 -17.38 -27.21
C LEU A 318 -14.76 -18.86 -26.98
N GLU A 319 -16.03 -19.29 -27.08
CA GLU A 319 -16.42 -20.70 -27.00
C GLU A 319 -15.80 -21.56 -28.11
N ALA A 320 -15.64 -20.98 -29.30
CA ALA A 320 -14.92 -21.60 -30.42
C ALA A 320 -13.39 -21.66 -30.20
N GLY A 321 -12.87 -21.12 -29.09
CA GLY A 321 -11.45 -21.16 -28.72
C GLY A 321 -10.59 -20.12 -29.42
N MET A 322 -11.20 -19.02 -29.89
CA MET A 322 -10.50 -17.97 -30.62
C MET A 322 -9.91 -16.93 -29.65
N ASN A 323 -8.78 -16.35 -30.07
CA ASN A 323 -8.07 -15.37 -29.27
C ASN A 323 -8.71 -13.98 -29.41
N VAL A 324 -9.06 -13.37 -28.28
CA VAL A 324 -9.61 -12.00 -28.22
C VAL A 324 -8.67 -11.11 -27.42
N THR A 325 -8.44 -9.90 -27.91
CA THR A 325 -7.70 -8.86 -27.17
C THR A 325 -8.60 -7.65 -26.97
N ILE A 326 -8.74 -7.21 -25.72
CA ILE A 326 -9.49 -6.02 -25.35
C ILE A 326 -8.48 -4.87 -25.20
N THR A 327 -8.68 -3.79 -25.95
CA THR A 327 -7.79 -2.61 -26.00
C THR A 327 -8.57 -1.33 -25.69
N GLY A 328 -7.85 -0.26 -25.34
CA GLY A 328 -8.45 1.02 -24.92
C GLY A 328 -7.57 1.76 -23.90
N GLU A 329 -7.88 3.02 -23.66
CA GLU A 329 -7.16 3.87 -22.69
C GLU A 329 -7.34 3.38 -21.24
N THR A 330 -6.50 3.86 -20.32
CA THR A 330 -6.67 3.57 -18.89
C THR A 330 -8.04 4.05 -18.39
N GLY A 331 -8.71 3.27 -17.54
CA GLY A 331 -10.02 3.63 -17.00
C GLY A 331 -11.23 3.36 -17.92
N THR A 332 -11.04 2.93 -19.17
CA THR A 332 -12.15 2.69 -20.13
C THR A 332 -12.94 1.40 -19.91
N GLY A 333 -12.69 0.66 -18.82
CA GLY A 333 -13.45 -0.57 -18.50
C GLY A 333 -12.95 -1.86 -19.16
N LYS A 334 -11.72 -1.90 -19.68
CA LYS A 334 -11.12 -3.11 -20.28
C LYS A 334 -11.21 -4.35 -19.37
N THR A 335 -10.72 -4.23 -18.14
CA THR A 335 -10.74 -5.34 -17.18
C THR A 335 -12.18 -5.70 -16.77
N THR A 336 -13.10 -4.73 -16.78
CA THR A 336 -14.53 -4.95 -16.53
C THR A 336 -15.16 -5.81 -17.62
N LEU A 337 -14.94 -5.47 -18.89
CA LEU A 337 -15.44 -6.27 -20.02
C LEU A 337 -14.82 -7.67 -20.05
N LEU A 338 -13.51 -7.77 -19.77
CA LEU A 338 -12.81 -9.06 -19.69
C LEU A 338 -13.45 -9.97 -18.64
N ASN A 339 -13.66 -9.45 -17.42
CA ASN A 339 -14.24 -10.21 -16.33
C ASN A 339 -15.68 -10.64 -16.62
N ALA A 340 -16.48 -9.77 -17.24
CA ALA A 340 -17.86 -10.06 -17.61
C ALA A 340 -17.95 -11.17 -18.68
N LEU A 341 -17.08 -11.12 -19.70
CA LEU A 341 -17.00 -12.15 -20.74
C LEU A 341 -16.51 -13.48 -20.19
N ASP A 342 -15.44 -13.48 -19.38
CA ASP A 342 -14.86 -14.70 -18.80
C ASP A 342 -15.84 -15.45 -17.87
N GLU A 343 -16.62 -14.70 -17.09
CA GLU A 343 -17.68 -15.24 -16.25
C GLU A 343 -18.82 -15.86 -17.07
N ALA A 344 -19.09 -15.37 -18.28
CA ALA A 344 -20.14 -15.89 -19.16
C ALA A 344 -19.76 -17.22 -19.85
N LEU A 345 -18.48 -17.59 -19.86
CA LEU A 345 -18.00 -18.83 -20.48
C LEU A 345 -18.26 -20.08 -19.61
N ASP A 346 -18.26 -21.26 -20.23
CA ASP A 346 -18.47 -22.55 -19.56
C ASP A 346 -17.59 -22.71 -18.29
N PRO A 347 -18.20 -22.98 -17.10
CA PRO A 347 -17.46 -23.13 -15.84
C PRO A 347 -16.47 -24.31 -15.85
N ARG A 348 -16.66 -25.29 -16.75
CA ARG A 348 -15.76 -26.45 -16.93
C ARG A 348 -14.43 -26.10 -17.59
N LEU A 349 -14.30 -24.90 -18.17
CA LEU A 349 -13.02 -24.43 -18.70
C LEU A 349 -12.02 -24.17 -17.58
N ARG A 350 -10.80 -24.69 -17.74
CA ARG A 350 -9.67 -24.34 -16.87
C ARG A 350 -9.16 -22.94 -17.24
N ARG A 351 -9.30 -22.00 -16.31
CA ARG A 351 -8.86 -20.61 -16.45
C ARG A 351 -7.54 -20.42 -15.73
N ILE A 352 -6.57 -19.87 -16.44
CA ILE A 352 -5.25 -19.53 -15.90
C ILE A 352 -5.06 -18.03 -16.10
N TYR A 353 -5.05 -17.30 -15.00
CA TYR A 353 -4.82 -15.85 -14.99
C TYR A 353 -3.36 -15.60 -14.64
N ILE A 354 -2.71 -14.79 -15.46
CA ILE A 354 -1.34 -14.34 -15.23
C ILE A 354 -1.43 -12.82 -15.18
N GLU A 355 -1.29 -12.25 -13.98
CA GLU A 355 -1.52 -10.84 -13.74
C GLU A 355 -0.46 -10.25 -12.80
N ASP A 356 -0.13 -8.98 -12.99
CA ASP A 356 0.74 -8.24 -12.07
C ASP A 356 -0.07 -7.73 -10.85
N ALA A 357 -1.31 -7.28 -11.07
CA ALA A 357 -2.35 -7.09 -10.06
C ALA A 357 -3.44 -8.11 -10.28
N VAL A 358 -3.87 -8.77 -9.21
CA VAL A 358 -5.06 -9.62 -9.32
C VAL A 358 -6.30 -8.72 -9.39
N GLU A 359 -6.78 -8.43 -10.60
CA GLU A 359 -8.04 -7.70 -10.88
C GLU A 359 -9.17 -8.65 -11.32
N THR A 360 -8.84 -9.91 -11.66
CA THR A 360 -9.82 -10.92 -12.06
C THR A 360 -10.76 -11.32 -10.92
N LYS A 361 -12.04 -11.59 -11.25
CA LYS A 361 -13.04 -12.10 -10.29
C LYS A 361 -12.60 -13.42 -9.67
N ASP A 362 -12.95 -13.66 -8.41
CA ASP A 362 -12.85 -14.99 -7.80
C ASP A 362 -14.13 -15.77 -8.15
N LEU A 363 -13.96 -16.92 -8.81
CA LEU A 363 -15.05 -17.76 -9.30
C LEU A 363 -15.02 -19.17 -8.70
N LEU A 364 -14.08 -19.46 -7.78
CA LEU A 364 -13.91 -20.81 -7.21
C LEU A 364 -15.18 -21.29 -6.49
N ASP A 365 -15.76 -20.43 -5.65
CA ASP A 365 -17.00 -20.74 -4.91
C ASP A 365 -18.24 -20.89 -5.81
N ARG A 366 -18.11 -20.52 -7.09
CA ARG A 366 -19.17 -20.64 -8.11
C ARG A 366 -19.01 -21.89 -8.97
N GLY A 367 -18.07 -22.78 -8.64
CA GLY A 367 -17.83 -24.04 -9.35
C GLY A 367 -16.95 -23.93 -10.59
N PHE A 368 -16.25 -22.81 -10.77
CA PHE A 368 -15.34 -22.62 -11.90
C PHE A 368 -13.96 -23.23 -11.61
N HIS A 369 -13.27 -23.71 -12.64
CA HIS A 369 -11.87 -24.12 -12.52
C HIS A 369 -10.92 -22.95 -12.77
N GLN A 370 -10.32 -22.41 -11.71
CA GLN A 370 -9.51 -21.19 -11.77
C GLN A 370 -8.15 -21.37 -11.08
N MET A 371 -7.09 -20.86 -11.72
CA MET A 371 -5.75 -20.71 -11.17
C MET A 371 -5.25 -19.29 -11.44
N LYS A 372 -4.80 -18.57 -10.41
CA LYS A 372 -4.24 -17.23 -10.53
C LYS A 372 -2.75 -17.25 -10.21
N ILE A 373 -1.95 -16.69 -11.11
CA ILE A 373 -0.51 -16.57 -10.98
C ILE A 373 -0.18 -15.07 -10.96
N ARG A 374 0.34 -14.61 -9.83
CA ARG A 374 0.87 -13.25 -9.73
C ARG A 374 2.28 -13.23 -10.29
N VAL A 375 2.56 -12.28 -11.18
CA VAL A 375 3.89 -12.03 -11.72
C VAL A 375 4.37 -10.64 -11.33
N ASP A 376 5.68 -10.43 -11.31
CA ASP A 376 6.20 -9.08 -11.14
C ASP A 376 5.83 -8.19 -12.33
N PRO A 377 5.63 -6.88 -12.12
CA PRO A 377 5.42 -5.93 -13.20
C PRO A 377 6.55 -6.05 -14.24
N PHE A 378 6.19 -5.99 -15.52
CA PHE A 378 7.17 -6.08 -16.62
C PHE A 378 8.32 -5.08 -16.47
N GLU A 379 8.03 -3.88 -15.96
CA GLU A 379 8.97 -2.80 -15.65
C GLU A 379 10.14 -3.25 -14.75
N ARG A 380 9.94 -4.26 -13.89
CA ARG A 380 10.97 -4.80 -12.98
C ARG A 380 11.89 -5.84 -13.58
N THR A 381 11.48 -6.53 -14.65
CA THR A 381 12.24 -7.67 -15.19
C THR A 381 13.51 -7.29 -15.95
N ASN A 382 13.80 -5.99 -16.11
CA ASN A 382 15.08 -5.52 -16.62
C ASN A 382 15.92 -4.98 -15.46
N GLU A 383 16.79 -5.82 -14.92
CA GLU A 383 17.76 -5.57 -13.82
C GLU A 383 18.84 -4.50 -14.12
N ALA A 384 18.60 -3.56 -15.05
CA ALA A 384 19.42 -2.38 -15.19
C ALA A 384 18.79 -1.23 -14.39
N PRO A 385 19.57 -0.38 -13.70
CA PRO A 385 19.04 0.76 -12.96
C PRO A 385 18.39 1.73 -13.96
N ARG A 386 17.07 1.64 -14.12
CA ARG A 386 16.29 2.50 -15.01
C ARG A 386 15.90 3.76 -14.26
N THR A 387 16.54 4.87 -14.61
CA THR A 387 16.03 6.21 -14.29
C THR A 387 14.92 6.56 -15.29
N LYS A 388 13.93 7.37 -14.86
CA LYS A 388 12.77 7.83 -15.69
C LYS A 388 13.15 8.48 -17.04
N GLY A 389 14.43 8.80 -17.28
CA GLY A 389 14.91 9.28 -18.58
C GLY A 389 14.84 8.25 -19.72
N VAL A 390 14.63 6.96 -19.42
CA VAL A 390 14.51 5.89 -20.43
C VAL A 390 13.04 5.63 -20.85
N GLU A 391 12.06 6.18 -20.12
CA GLU A 391 10.62 5.98 -20.40
C GLU A 391 10.01 7.10 -21.25
N ILE A 392 10.79 8.13 -21.60
CA ILE A 392 10.37 9.22 -22.48
C ILE A 392 11.23 9.16 -23.75
N ILE A 393 10.96 8.18 -24.62
CA ILE A 393 11.27 8.23 -26.06
C ILE A 393 10.07 7.67 -26.82
#